data_AF-A0A6A6SKE4-F1
#
_entry.id   AF-A0A6A6SKE4-F1
#
_cell.length_a   1.000
_cell.length_b   1.000
_cell.length_c   1.000
_cell.angle_alpha   90.00
_cell.angle_beta   90.00
_cell.angle_gamma   90.00
#
_symmetry.space_group_name_H-M   'P 1'
#
loop_
_entity.id
_entity.type
_entity.pdbx_description
1 polymer ?
#
loop_
_entity_poly.entity_id
_entity_poly.type
_entity_poly.pdbx_seq_one_letter_code
_entity_poly.pdbx_strand_id
1 'polypeptide(L)'
;TTPPNDVTGTHSNGHLVETGMYKEDGVLRLFIYDSGTAIPRHFCTVYSYNPVRQKIDFGERRQSPDFVVEEHGWSGDPNTFHQQCMNNHPIPNGQISAQQVFINWRDAVLTTLNDPRNGP
;
A
#
# COMPACT_ATOMS: atom_id res chain seq x y z
N THR A 1 -18.84 3.69 -15.76
CA THR A 1 -17.44 3.73 -16.23
C THR A 1 -16.75 2.51 -15.67
N THR A 2 -16.33 1.60 -16.53
CA THR A 2 -15.60 0.38 -16.18
C THR A 2 -14.22 0.77 -15.63
N PRO A 3 -13.72 0.18 -14.52
CA PRO A 3 -12.34 0.44 -14.10
C PRO A 3 -11.37 -0.05 -15.18
N PRO A 4 -10.22 0.61 -15.37
CA PRO A 4 -9.22 0.16 -16.32
C PRO A 4 -8.73 -1.23 -15.90
N ASN A 5 -8.83 -2.17 -16.84
CA ASN A 5 -8.73 -3.61 -16.60
C ASN A 5 -7.30 -4.15 -16.58
N ASP A 6 -6.26 -3.33 -16.68
CA ASP A 6 -4.89 -3.82 -16.76
C ASP A 6 -3.94 -2.79 -16.15
N VAL A 7 -3.30 -3.10 -15.02
CA VAL A 7 -2.08 -2.39 -14.61
C VAL A 7 -0.89 -3.34 -14.65
N THR A 8 -0.72 -4.03 -15.78
CA THR A 8 0.52 -4.75 -16.11
C THR A 8 1.31 -3.98 -17.16
N GLY A 9 2.35 -3.26 -16.72
CA GLY A 9 3.33 -2.63 -17.60
C GLY A 9 4.38 -1.83 -16.84
N THR A 10 5.64 -1.88 -17.27
CA THR A 10 6.71 -1.01 -16.76
C THR A 10 6.32 0.45 -16.98
N HIS A 11 6.07 1.21 -15.91
CA HIS A 11 5.82 2.64 -16.01
C HIS A 11 7.13 3.38 -15.73
N SER A 12 7.59 4.22 -16.66
CA SER A 12 8.85 4.97 -16.55
C SER A 12 8.92 5.94 -15.35
N ASN A 13 7.82 6.11 -14.61
CA ASN A 13 7.59 7.23 -13.70
C ASN A 13 7.11 6.81 -12.29
N GLY A 14 7.35 5.59 -11.80
CA GLY A 14 6.99 5.36 -10.40
C GLY A 14 7.08 3.94 -9.85
N HIS A 15 6.66 3.83 -8.60
CA HIS A 15 6.63 2.63 -7.79
C HIS A 15 5.22 2.03 -7.80
N LEU A 16 5.08 0.77 -8.21
CA LEU A 16 3.80 0.07 -8.15
C LEU A 16 3.33 0.01 -6.69
N VAL A 17 2.05 0.31 -6.47
CA VAL A 17 1.39 0.23 -5.17
C VAL A 17 0.33 -0.85 -5.24
N GLU A 18 0.38 -1.80 -4.31
CA GLU A 18 -0.60 -2.90 -4.26
C GLU A 18 -0.89 -3.33 -2.83
N THR A 19 -2.05 -3.94 -2.64
CA THR A 19 -2.37 -4.70 -1.44
C THR A 19 -2.16 -6.19 -1.71
N GLY A 20 -1.49 -6.86 -0.79
CA GLY A 20 -1.20 -8.28 -0.90
C GLY A 20 -1.02 -8.96 0.45
N MET A 21 -0.66 -10.23 0.40
CA MET A 21 -0.41 -11.05 1.59
C MET A 21 0.77 -11.99 1.36
N TYR A 22 1.51 -12.29 2.43
CA TYR A 22 2.41 -13.44 2.43
C TYR A 22 1.62 -14.70 2.75
N LYS A 23 2.00 -15.81 2.12
CA LYS A 23 1.46 -17.14 2.41
C LYS A 23 1.72 -17.57 3.85
N GLU A 24 2.83 -17.10 4.43
CA GLU A 24 3.28 -17.47 5.77
C GLU A 24 2.28 -17.05 6.86
N ASP A 25 1.77 -15.83 6.79
CA ASP A 25 0.95 -15.24 7.86
C ASP A 25 -0.46 -14.82 7.45
N GLY A 26 -0.75 -14.72 6.14
CA GLY A 26 -2.05 -14.29 5.63
C GLY A 26 -2.44 -12.87 6.05
N VAL A 27 -1.49 -12.06 6.53
CA VAL A 27 -1.76 -10.69 6.96
C VAL A 27 -1.77 -9.76 5.75
N LEU A 28 -2.83 -8.98 5.64
CA LEU A 28 -3.01 -7.97 4.60
C LEU A 28 -2.04 -6.81 4.80
N ARG A 29 -1.33 -6.44 3.73
CA ARG A 29 -0.31 -5.37 3.75
C ARG A 29 -0.36 -4.54 2.48
N LEU A 30 0.13 -3.31 2.60
CA LEU A 30 0.35 -2.41 1.47
C LEU A 30 1.82 -2.52 1.08
N PHE A 31 2.07 -2.69 -0.21
CA PHE A 31 3.39 -2.86 -0.80
C PHE A 31 3.63 -1.71 -1.76
N ILE A 32 4.80 -1.09 -1.64
CA ILE A 32 5.31 -0.14 -2.61
C ILE A 32 6.59 -0.73 -3.18
N TYR A 33 6.63 -1.00 -4.48
CA TYR A 33 7.77 -1.66 -5.11
C TYR A 33 8.93 -0.69 -5.23
N ASP A 34 10.13 -1.09 -4.80
CA ASP A 34 11.32 -0.24 -4.91
C ASP A 34 11.73 0.00 -6.38
N SER A 35 11.43 -0.96 -7.25
CA SER A 35 11.75 -0.88 -8.67
C SER A 35 10.68 -0.12 -9.44
N GLY A 36 11.11 0.79 -10.32
CA GLY A 36 10.25 1.45 -11.34
C GLY A 36 9.65 0.52 -12.39
N THR A 37 9.54 -0.77 -12.09
CA THR A 37 9.11 -1.86 -12.95
C THR A 37 8.30 -2.83 -12.10
N ALA A 38 7.08 -3.14 -12.55
CA ALA A 38 6.24 -4.21 -12.02
C ALA A 38 6.71 -5.54 -12.60
N ILE A 39 7.84 -6.05 -12.09
CA ILE A 39 8.36 -7.37 -12.47
C ILE A 39 8.36 -8.31 -11.26
N PRO A 40 8.14 -9.62 -11.45
CA PRO A 40 8.04 -10.58 -10.36
C PRO A 40 9.30 -10.63 -9.48
N ARG A 41 9.14 -10.83 -8.16
CA ARG A 41 10.22 -11.01 -7.15
C ARG A 41 11.10 -9.78 -6.91
N HIS A 42 10.48 -8.66 -6.57
CA HIS A 42 11.18 -7.44 -6.21
C HIS A 42 11.09 -7.11 -4.72
N PHE A 43 11.98 -6.25 -4.26
CA PHE A 43 11.86 -5.68 -2.92
C PHE A 43 10.80 -4.59 -2.92
N CYS A 44 10.03 -4.57 -1.85
CA CYS A 44 8.99 -3.62 -1.57
C CYS A 44 9.24 -3.00 -0.21
N THR A 45 8.84 -1.74 -0.07
CA THR A 45 8.54 -1.17 1.24
C THR A 45 7.16 -1.63 1.67
N VAL A 46 7.07 -2.24 2.85
CA VAL A 46 5.87 -2.91 3.34
C VAL A 46 5.27 -2.16 4.53
N TYR A 47 3.94 -2.03 4.51
CA TYR A 47 3.15 -1.40 5.56
C TYR A 47 2.06 -2.35 6.04
N SER A 48 1.93 -2.50 7.35
CA SER A 48 0.94 -3.41 7.96
C SER A 48 0.42 -2.87 9.27
N TYR A 49 -0.84 -3.18 9.61
CA TYR A 49 -1.39 -2.84 10.92
C TYR A 49 -0.93 -3.84 11.98
N ASN A 50 -0.37 -3.32 13.07
CA ASN A 50 0.00 -4.08 14.25
C ASN A 50 -1.10 -3.93 15.32
N PRO A 51 -1.93 -4.96 15.55
CA PRO A 51 -3.04 -4.87 16.49
C PRO A 51 -2.58 -4.78 17.96
N VAL A 52 -1.39 -5.29 18.28
CA VAL A 52 -0.84 -5.23 19.64
C VAL A 52 -0.40 -3.80 19.98
N ARG A 53 0.27 -3.14 19.03
CA ARG A 53 0.75 -1.76 19.19
C ARG A 53 -0.29 -0.71 18.77
N GLN A 54 -1.42 -1.16 18.24
CA GLN A 54 -2.49 -0.34 17.66
C GLN A 54 -1.98 0.71 16.68
N LYS A 55 -1.05 0.36 15.79
CA LYS A 55 -0.49 1.31 14.82
C LYS A 55 -0.10 0.63 13.52
N ILE A 56 0.15 1.42 12.49
CA ILE A 56 0.82 0.91 11.29
C ILE A 56 2.31 0.76 11.60
N ASP A 57 2.87 -0.39 11.30
CA ASP A 57 4.32 -0.59 11.21
C ASP A 57 4.74 -0.22 9.79
N PHE A 58 5.73 0.67 9.69
CA PHE A 58 6.17 1.29 8.44
C PHE A 58 7.54 0.79 8.02
N GLY A 59 7.77 0.77 6.72
CA GLY A 59 9.13 0.91 6.18
C GLY A 59 9.97 -0.36 6.21
N GLU A 60 9.38 -1.52 6.45
CA GLU A 60 10.16 -2.76 6.36
C GLU A 60 10.36 -3.12 4.90
N ARG A 61 11.62 -3.19 4.48
CA ARG A 61 11.98 -3.65 3.14
C ARG A 61 11.91 -5.18 3.11
N ARG A 62 10.94 -5.72 2.38
CA ARG A 62 10.74 -7.17 2.22
C ARG A 62 10.52 -7.55 0.76
N GLN A 63 10.38 -8.83 0.47
CA GLN A 63 10.01 -9.31 -0.86
C GLN A 63 8.56 -8.98 -1.20
N SER A 64 8.24 -8.94 -2.50
CA SER A 64 6.87 -8.87 -3.03
C SER A 64 5.95 -9.92 -2.39
N PRO A 65 4.64 -9.65 -2.28
CA PRO A 65 3.70 -10.61 -1.70
C PRO A 65 3.64 -11.91 -2.52
N ASP A 66 3.26 -12.99 -1.85
CA ASP A 66 2.94 -14.25 -2.54
C ASP A 66 1.62 -14.16 -3.31
N PHE A 67 0.69 -13.33 -2.82
CA PHE A 67 -0.62 -13.12 -3.40
C PHE A 67 -0.96 -11.64 -3.48
N VAL A 68 -1.26 -11.18 -4.69
CA VAL A 68 -1.84 -9.85 -4.93
C VAL A 68 -3.35 -9.93 -4.67
N VAL A 69 -3.85 -9.02 -3.85
CA VAL A 69 -5.29 -8.87 -3.56
C VAL A 69 -5.88 -7.76 -4.42
N GLU A 70 -5.17 -6.64 -4.54
CA GLU A 70 -5.67 -5.45 -5.24
C GLU A 70 -4.49 -4.57 -5.67
N GLU A 71 -4.48 -4.15 -6.93
CA GLU A 71 -3.51 -3.16 -7.44
C GLU A 71 -4.09 -1.75 -7.33
N HIS A 72 -3.27 -0.78 -6.88
CA HIS A 72 -3.69 0.60 -6.63
C HIS A 72 -3.04 1.62 -7.58
N GLY A 73 -2.33 1.14 -8.60
CA GLY A 73 -1.62 1.98 -9.57
C GLY A 73 -0.19 2.31 -9.13
N TRP A 74 0.29 3.50 -9.48
CA TRP A 74 1.70 3.88 -9.39
C TRP A 74 1.89 5.17 -8.58
N SER A 75 2.96 5.23 -7.79
CA SER A 75 3.40 6.44 -7.08
C SER A 75 4.69 7.00 -7.66
N GLY A 76 4.70 8.27 -8.05
CA GLY A 76 5.88 8.93 -8.63
C GLY A 76 6.97 9.32 -7.63
N ASP A 77 6.60 9.54 -6.36
CA ASP A 77 7.53 9.87 -5.28
C ASP A 77 7.30 8.98 -4.05
N PRO A 78 8.17 7.98 -3.80
CA PRO A 78 8.03 7.08 -2.67
C PRO A 78 8.23 7.79 -1.33
N ASN A 79 8.94 8.93 -1.28
CA ASN A 79 9.12 9.69 -0.05
C ASN A 79 7.83 10.41 0.33
N THR A 80 7.19 11.08 -0.63
CA THR A 80 5.88 11.71 -0.41
C THR A 80 4.85 10.66 -0.01
N PHE A 81 4.82 9.50 -0.67
CA PHE A 81 3.94 8.40 -0.28
C PHE A 81 4.22 7.92 1.15
N HIS A 82 5.50 7.74 1.51
CA HIS A 82 5.90 7.34 2.86
C HIS A 82 5.42 8.37 3.91
N GLN A 83 5.57 9.66 3.64
CA GLN A 83 5.05 10.72 4.51
C GLN A 83 3.53 10.65 4.65
N GLN A 84 2.79 10.40 3.56
CA GLN A 84 1.33 10.23 3.61
C GLN A 84 0.93 9.00 4.44
N CYS A 85 1.68 7.90 4.33
CA CYS A 85 1.49 6.72 5.16
C CYS A 85 1.63 7.03 6.65
N MET A 86 2.62 7.85 7.02
CA MET A 86 2.92 8.22 8.42
C MET A 86 1.97 9.26 9.01
N ASN A 87 1.45 10.18 8.20
CA ASN A 87 0.73 11.36 8.67
C ASN A 87 -0.79 11.17 8.84
N ASN A 88 -1.36 10.05 8.36
CA ASN A 88 -2.81 9.80 8.38
C ASN A 88 -3.17 8.66 9.33
N HIS A 89 -3.57 8.94 10.58
CA HIS A 89 -4.15 7.89 11.44
C HIS A 89 -5.24 8.38 12.41
N PRO A 90 -6.53 8.20 12.08
CA PRO A 90 -7.51 7.84 13.10
C PRO A 90 -7.41 6.33 13.34
N ILE A 91 -6.99 5.91 14.54
CA ILE A 91 -7.25 4.56 15.03
C ILE A 91 -8.71 4.58 15.49
N PRO A 92 -9.65 3.89 14.82
CA PRO A 92 -11.04 3.98 15.21
C PRO A 92 -11.23 3.35 16.59
N ASN A 93 -11.83 4.10 17.52
CA ASN A 93 -12.29 3.55 18.79
C ASN A 93 -13.49 2.62 18.54
N GLY A 94 -13.36 1.32 18.79
CA GLY A 94 -14.47 0.36 18.70
C GLY A 94 -14.06 -1.08 18.43
N GLN A 95 -15.05 -1.99 18.36
CA GLN A 95 -14.87 -3.41 17.99
C GLN A 95 -14.77 -3.60 16.47
N ILE A 96 -13.77 -2.99 15.83
CA ILE A 96 -13.46 -3.30 14.43
C ILE A 96 -12.27 -4.25 14.34
N SER A 97 -12.28 -5.15 13.36
CA SER A 97 -11.20 -6.11 13.18
C SER A 97 -9.91 -5.43 12.73
N ALA A 98 -8.75 -6.03 13.05
CA ALA A 98 -7.44 -5.52 12.64
C ALA A 98 -7.34 -5.31 11.11
N GLN A 99 -7.93 -6.23 10.34
CA GLN A 99 -8.00 -6.13 8.89
C GLN A 99 -8.83 -4.91 8.46
N GLN A 100 -9.96 -4.63 9.11
CA GLN A 100 -10.77 -3.46 8.77
C GLN A 100 -10.08 -2.15 9.15
N VAL A 101 -9.34 -2.12 10.27
CA VAL A 101 -8.51 -0.95 10.63
C VAL A 101 -7.48 -0.69 9.52
N PHE A 102 -6.80 -1.73 9.05
CA PHE A 102 -5.84 -1.64 7.96
C PHE A 102 -6.48 -1.14 6.66
N ILE A 103 -7.62 -1.71 6.25
CA ILE A 103 -8.33 -1.29 5.03
C ILE A 103 -8.73 0.18 5.11
N ASN A 104 -9.31 0.62 6.23
CA ASN A 104 -9.71 2.02 6.40
C ASN A 104 -8.50 2.98 6.32
N TRP A 105 -7.38 2.61 6.94
CA TRP A 105 -6.14 3.38 6.85
C TRP A 105 -5.61 3.43 5.41
N ARG A 106 -5.54 2.28 4.73
CA ARG A 106 -5.09 2.15 3.35
C ARG A 106 -5.92 3.05 2.43
N ASP A 107 -7.24 2.96 2.51
CA ASP A 107 -8.14 3.72 1.65
C ASP A 107 -8.01 5.23 1.89
N ALA A 108 -7.77 5.65 3.14
CA ALA A 108 -7.47 7.05 3.46
C ALA A 108 -6.15 7.53 2.82
N VAL A 109 -5.08 6.74 2.89
CA VAL A 109 -3.79 7.05 2.23
C VAL A 109 -3.96 7.11 0.72
N LEU A 110 -4.64 6.14 0.11
CA LEU A 110 -4.87 6.12 -1.33
C LEU A 110 -5.75 7.27 -1.81
N THR A 111 -6.69 7.72 -0.97
CA THR A 111 -7.51 8.90 -1.26
C THR A 111 -6.67 10.18 -1.28
N THR A 112 -5.70 10.34 -0.35
CA THR A 112 -4.83 11.53 -0.38
C THR A 112 -3.88 11.55 -1.56
N LEU A 113 -3.50 10.38 -2.07
CA LEU A 113 -2.65 10.24 -3.26
C LEU A 113 -3.39 10.50 -4.57
N ASN A 114 -4.67 10.13 -4.64
CA ASN A 114 -5.51 10.39 -5.80
C ASN A 114 -6.13 11.80 -5.81
N ASP A 115 -5.85 12.65 -4.81
CA ASP A 115 -6.34 14.04 -4.79
C ASP A 115 -5.54 14.88 -5.81
N PRO A 116 -6.19 15.41 -6.86
CA PRO A 116 -5.51 16.21 -7.89
C PRO A 116 -4.87 17.49 -7.36
N ARG A 117 -5.15 17.90 -6.12
CA ARG A 117 -4.48 19.02 -5.44
C ARG A 117 -3.12 18.66 -4.84
N ASN A 118 -2.84 17.36 -4.65
CA ASN A 118 -1.54 16.85 -4.22
C ASN A 118 -0.62 16.49 -5.39
N GLY A 119 -1.17 16.50 -6.62
CA GLY A 119 -0.45 16.53 -7.90
C GLY A 119 0.32 15.25 -8.27
N PRO A 120 0.52 14.99 -9.58
CA PRO A 120 1.61 14.14 -10.05
C PRO A 120 2.99 14.77 -9.81
#